data_AF-A0A8T5MVT3-F1
#
_entry.id   AF-A0A8T5MVT3-F1
#
_cell.length_a   1.000
_cell.length_b   1.000
_cell.length_c   1.000
_cell.angle_alpha   90.00
_cell.angle_beta   90.00
_cell.angle_gamma   90.00
#
_symmetry.space_group_name_H-M   'P 1'
#
loop_
_entity.id
_entity.type
_entity.pdbx_description
1 polymer ?
#
loop_
_entity_poly.entity_id
_entity_poly.type
_entity_poly.pdbx_seq_one_letter_code
_entity_poly.pdbx_strand_id
1 'polypeptide(L)'
;MNNNFTFDDEKAYAMCYELQQAWNLEVGAFKHYRDKQMPEATLPSNVEPKSKEHANYLFWCSVTNYQTVADELFPRMRNLHEKQPEMFNPAHVREVDDDELASFVEQIKHIPDEMFRRWRYDADLFKEYDDNITNTHKTENIVDAQKEVMKFSGFAYKQSALLLYWLQKYDIIESFDETDLNIPVDVHVQRISVRRDVCDFEGKTRQGVLEKFLRNEYQRFFKENKEFSPFETQGQMWVLGSQSCVKNTKCKKNCVFEKPCKRDLYVEREARNLQKNGQEYHGASGICWVDGNRPYRPRNMKHKLADNQQKLDFSCEC
;
A
#
# COMPACT_ATOMS: atom_id res chain seq x y z
N MET A 1 -24.08 -7.88 -10.08
CA MET A 1 -24.63 -6.53 -10.30
C MET A 1 -23.85 -5.95 -11.45
N ASN A 2 -24.49 -5.66 -12.58
CA ASN A 2 -23.86 -4.91 -13.68
C ASN A 2 -23.97 -3.44 -13.30
N ASN A 3 -22.90 -2.88 -12.75
CA ASN A 3 -22.85 -1.44 -12.52
C ASN A 3 -22.35 -0.81 -13.82
N ASN A 4 -23.14 0.10 -14.39
CA ASN A 4 -22.68 0.93 -15.50
C ASN A 4 -21.76 2.00 -14.93
N PHE A 5 -20.45 1.77 -15.04
CA PHE A 5 -19.45 2.78 -14.68
C PHE A 5 -19.26 3.74 -15.85
N THR A 6 -19.07 5.02 -15.54
CA THR A 6 -18.60 6.02 -16.48
C THR A 6 -17.29 6.61 -15.99
N PHE A 7 -16.46 7.08 -16.94
CA PHE A 7 -15.23 7.82 -16.67
C PHE A 7 -15.25 9.11 -17.49
N ASP A 8 -14.95 10.24 -16.85
CA ASP A 8 -15.02 11.58 -17.44
C ASP A 8 -13.60 12.14 -17.59
N ASP A 9 -13.10 12.12 -18.82
CA ASP A 9 -11.72 12.52 -19.15
C ASP A 9 -11.47 14.02 -18.86
N GLU A 10 -12.44 14.89 -19.12
CA GLU A 10 -12.30 16.33 -18.85
C GLU A 10 -12.15 16.61 -17.35
N LYS A 11 -12.94 15.92 -16.53
CA LYS A 11 -12.81 16.02 -15.07
C LYS A 11 -11.55 15.34 -14.56
N ALA A 12 -11.12 14.23 -15.16
CA ALA A 12 -9.85 13.59 -14.83
C ALA A 12 -8.68 14.55 -15.08
N TYR A 13 -8.68 15.20 -16.25
CA TYR A 13 -7.71 16.23 -16.63
C TYR A 13 -7.68 17.39 -15.64
N ALA A 14 -8.84 18.01 -15.39
CA ALA A 14 -8.95 19.13 -14.46
C ALA A 14 -8.47 18.75 -13.06
N MET A 15 -8.80 17.55 -12.59
CA MET A 15 -8.35 17.05 -11.30
C MET A 15 -6.83 16.84 -11.25
N CYS A 16 -6.22 16.21 -12.25
CA CYS A 16 -4.77 16.02 -12.33
C CYS A 16 -4.04 17.36 -12.36
N TYR A 17 -4.55 18.31 -13.15
CA TYR A 17 -4.01 19.67 -13.21
C TYR A 17 -4.09 20.39 -11.86
N GLU A 18 -5.25 20.36 -11.18
CA GLU A 18 -5.42 20.95 -9.84
C GLU A 18 -4.48 20.31 -8.81
N LEU A 19 -4.30 18.99 -8.85
CA LEU A 19 -3.38 18.27 -7.96
C LEU A 19 -1.93 18.68 -8.23
N GLN A 20 -1.49 18.70 -9.48
CA GLN A 20 -0.13 19.07 -9.88
C GLN A 20 0.18 20.52 -9.50
N GLN A 21 -0.75 21.45 -9.75
CA GLN A 21 -0.57 22.85 -9.37
C GLN A 21 -0.48 23.02 -7.85
N ALA A 22 -1.39 22.38 -7.11
CA ALA A 22 -1.36 22.47 -5.65
C ALA A 22 -0.09 21.82 -5.06
N TRP A 23 0.40 20.75 -5.68
CA TRP A 23 1.65 20.08 -5.31
C TRP A 23 2.85 21.00 -5.52
N ASN A 24 2.94 21.63 -6.70
CA ASN A 24 4.03 22.54 -7.07
C ASN A 24 4.05 23.82 -6.22
N LEU A 25 2.88 24.34 -5.85
CA LEU A 25 2.72 25.51 -4.99
C LEU A 25 2.75 25.18 -3.49
N GLU A 26 2.82 23.90 -3.12
CA GLU A 26 2.82 23.42 -1.73
C GLU A 26 1.64 23.94 -0.89
N VAL A 27 0.44 23.96 -1.47
CA VAL A 27 -0.76 24.47 -0.80
C VAL A 27 -1.64 23.35 -0.24
N GLY A 28 -2.48 23.71 0.73
CA GLY A 28 -3.46 22.80 1.31
C GLY A 28 -2.82 21.58 1.97
N ALA A 29 -3.22 20.38 1.53
CA ALA A 29 -2.75 19.10 2.07
C ALA A 29 -1.29 18.80 1.71
N PHE A 30 -0.75 19.47 0.69
CA PHE A 30 0.62 19.29 0.23
C PHE A 30 1.61 20.23 0.94
N LYS A 31 1.10 21.14 1.78
CA LYS A 31 1.94 22.03 2.58
C LYS A 31 2.89 21.20 3.46
N HIS A 32 4.18 21.44 3.32
CA HIS A 32 5.26 20.68 3.96
C HIS A 32 5.40 19.23 3.50
N TYR A 33 4.69 18.72 2.49
CA TYR A 33 4.96 17.39 1.95
C TYR A 33 6.15 17.37 0.99
N ARG A 34 6.43 18.49 0.32
CA ARG A 34 7.71 18.69 -0.39
C ARG A 34 8.90 18.69 0.59
N ASP A 35 8.73 19.34 1.75
CA ASP A 35 9.76 19.39 2.81
C ASP A 35 9.84 18.11 3.66
N LYS A 36 8.72 17.44 3.94
CA LYS A 36 8.66 16.22 4.79
C LYS A 36 8.91 14.94 4.03
N GLN A 37 9.10 15.04 2.71
CA GLN A 37 9.33 13.92 1.80
C GLN A 37 8.18 12.89 1.86
N MET A 38 7.91 12.24 0.73
CA MET A 38 7.11 11.02 0.78
C MET A 38 7.79 10.03 1.76
N PRO A 39 7.07 9.15 2.47
CA PRO A 39 7.67 8.31 3.51
C PRO A 39 8.94 7.57 3.06
N GLU A 40 8.96 7.16 1.78
CA GLU A 40 10.08 6.49 1.14
C GLU A 40 11.28 7.38 0.76
N ALA A 41 11.11 8.70 0.66
CA ALA A 41 12.20 9.60 0.26
C ALA A 41 13.21 9.86 1.37
N THR A 42 12.82 9.74 2.64
CA THR A 42 13.76 9.89 3.75
C THR A 42 14.45 8.56 4.01
N LEU A 43 15.76 8.54 3.79
CA LEU A 43 16.63 7.37 3.96
C LEU A 43 17.22 7.28 5.37
N PRO A 44 17.61 6.07 5.81
CA PRO A 44 18.49 5.90 6.97
C PRO A 44 19.80 6.68 6.79
N SER A 45 20.37 7.21 7.86
CA SER A 45 21.62 8.00 7.76
C SER A 45 22.83 7.21 7.27
N ASN A 46 22.78 5.88 7.36
CA ASN A 46 23.83 4.96 6.91
C ASN A 46 23.65 4.45 5.47
N VAL A 47 22.59 4.84 4.77
CA VAL A 47 22.32 4.40 3.40
C VAL A 47 22.80 5.45 2.40
N GLU A 48 23.69 5.06 1.50
CA GLU A 48 24.09 5.92 0.39
C GLU A 48 22.98 5.99 -0.67
N PRO A 49 22.52 7.19 -1.09
CA PRO A 49 21.57 7.33 -2.19
C PRO A 49 22.06 6.63 -3.46
N LYS A 50 21.12 6.09 -4.24
CA LYS A 50 21.36 5.36 -5.50
C LYS A 50 22.18 4.06 -5.39
N SER A 51 22.51 3.62 -4.17
CA SER A 51 23.29 2.40 -3.94
C SER A 51 22.44 1.12 -4.01
N LYS A 52 23.13 -0.03 -4.04
CA LYS A 52 22.52 -1.35 -3.82
C LYS A 52 21.76 -1.41 -2.49
N GLU A 53 22.33 -0.82 -1.43
CA GLU A 53 21.72 -0.79 -0.10
C GLU A 53 20.42 0.02 -0.11
N HIS A 54 20.39 1.15 -0.81
CA HIS A 54 19.18 1.94 -1.00
C HIS A 54 18.08 1.13 -1.70
N ALA A 55 18.42 0.41 -2.79
CA ALA A 55 17.47 -0.43 -3.51
C ALA A 55 16.87 -1.51 -2.60
N ASN A 56 17.71 -2.22 -1.85
CA ASN A 56 17.29 -3.28 -0.94
C ASN A 56 16.49 -2.72 0.25
N TYR A 57 16.84 -1.54 0.77
CA TYR A 57 16.07 -0.86 1.82
C TYR A 57 14.63 -0.56 1.35
N LEU A 58 14.46 -0.03 0.13
CA LEU A 58 13.14 0.21 -0.45
C LEU A 58 12.35 -1.09 -0.67
N PHE A 59 13.02 -2.17 -1.07
CA PHE A 59 12.40 -3.49 -1.16
C PHE A 59 11.81 -3.94 0.19
N TRP A 60 12.61 -3.93 1.26
CA TRP A 60 12.17 -4.39 2.58
C TRP A 60 11.06 -3.53 3.16
N CYS A 61 11.12 -2.21 2.93
CA CYS A 61 10.01 -1.32 3.26
C CYS A 61 8.73 -1.71 2.50
N SER A 62 8.84 -2.02 1.21
CA SER A 62 7.70 -2.38 0.35
C SER A 62 7.02 -3.69 0.76
N VAL A 63 7.80 -4.74 1.07
CA VAL A 63 7.27 -6.02 1.59
C VAL A 63 6.44 -5.82 2.85
N THR A 64 6.89 -4.89 3.70
CA THR A 64 6.30 -4.58 5.00
C THR A 64 5.12 -3.60 4.92
N ASN A 65 5.01 -2.84 3.82
CA ASN A 65 4.00 -1.81 3.60
C ASN A 65 2.58 -2.36 3.32
N TYR A 66 2.34 -3.62 3.62
CA TYR A 66 1.05 -4.26 3.50
C TYR A 66 0.23 -4.06 4.78
N GLN A 67 -0.95 -3.44 4.72
CA GLN A 67 -1.85 -3.22 5.89
C GLN A 67 -1.29 -2.33 7.03
N THR A 68 -0.15 -1.68 6.83
CA THR A 68 0.46 -0.78 7.82
C THR A 68 0.23 0.68 7.42
N VAL A 69 0.20 1.58 8.40
CA VAL A 69 0.21 3.03 8.14
C VAL A 69 1.63 3.44 7.74
N ALA A 70 1.81 3.89 6.51
CA ALA A 70 3.14 4.24 5.97
C ALA A 70 3.89 5.27 6.84
N ASP A 71 3.18 6.26 7.38
CA ASP A 71 3.75 7.30 8.26
C ASP A 71 4.32 6.72 9.57
N GLU A 72 3.89 5.54 10.00
CA GLU A 72 4.44 4.84 11.17
C GLU A 72 5.51 3.81 10.77
N LEU A 73 5.34 3.17 9.62
CA LEU A 73 6.22 2.12 9.13
C LEU A 73 7.59 2.66 8.74
N PHE A 74 7.65 3.67 7.86
CA PHE A 74 8.93 4.12 7.31
C PHE A 74 9.89 4.68 8.36
N PRO A 75 9.45 5.51 9.33
CA PRO A 75 10.34 5.93 10.42
C PRO A 75 10.85 4.77 11.27
N ARG A 76 10.03 3.72 11.46
CA ARG A 76 10.44 2.51 12.18
C ARG A 76 11.46 1.70 11.39
N MET A 77 11.21 1.47 10.11
CA MET A 77 12.13 0.77 9.21
C MET A 77 13.46 1.50 9.12
N ARG A 78 13.45 2.83 9.02
CA ARG A 78 14.66 3.65 9.12
C ARG A 78 15.43 3.39 10.41
N ASN A 79 14.74 3.49 11.55
CA ASN A 79 15.39 3.31 12.85
C ASN A 79 15.96 1.90 13.03
N LEU A 80 15.29 0.88 12.48
CA LEU A 80 15.79 -0.49 12.48
C LEU A 80 17.02 -0.62 11.59
N HIS A 81 16.99 -0.05 10.38
CA HIS A 81 18.13 -0.07 9.47
C HIS A 81 19.36 0.66 10.05
N GLU A 82 19.17 1.76 10.76
CA GLU A 82 20.27 2.49 11.42
C GLU A 82 20.91 1.68 12.56
N LYS A 83 20.17 0.77 13.18
CA LYS A 83 20.64 -0.05 14.31
C LYS A 83 21.15 -1.42 13.90
N GLN A 84 20.52 -2.03 12.90
CA GLN A 84 20.70 -3.40 12.44
C GLN A 84 20.67 -3.46 10.90
N PRO A 85 21.59 -2.75 10.20
CA PRO A 85 21.60 -2.69 8.73
C PRO A 85 21.80 -4.06 8.08
N GLU A 86 22.50 -4.98 8.74
CA GLU A 86 22.74 -6.34 8.29
C GLU A 86 21.44 -7.12 8.06
N MET A 87 20.37 -6.84 8.81
CA MET A 87 19.05 -7.47 8.66
C MET A 87 18.30 -7.05 7.38
N PHE A 88 18.83 -6.07 6.65
CA PHE A 88 18.36 -5.64 5.34
C PHE A 88 19.25 -6.16 4.20
N ASN A 89 20.34 -6.87 4.51
CA ASN A 89 21.16 -7.57 3.53
C ASN A 89 20.67 -9.02 3.36
N PRO A 90 20.15 -9.39 2.17
CA PRO A 90 19.65 -10.75 1.94
C PRO A 90 20.68 -11.84 2.25
N ALA A 91 21.97 -11.59 1.99
CA ALA A 91 23.02 -12.55 2.29
C ALA A 91 23.18 -12.82 3.78
N HIS A 92 23.08 -11.78 4.61
CA HIS A 92 23.16 -11.95 6.05
C HIS A 92 21.89 -12.64 6.55
N VAL A 93 20.71 -12.18 6.12
CA VAL A 93 19.41 -12.75 6.50
C VAL A 93 19.35 -14.26 6.25
N ARG A 94 19.99 -14.81 5.23
CA ARG A 94 20.02 -16.27 5.02
C ARG A 94 20.81 -17.05 6.09
N GLU A 95 21.82 -16.43 6.68
CA GLU A 95 22.75 -17.07 7.61
C GLU A 95 22.38 -16.87 9.09
N VAL A 96 21.57 -15.85 9.41
CA VAL A 96 21.15 -15.60 10.80
C VAL A 96 20.24 -16.72 11.31
N ASP A 97 20.32 -17.05 12.60
CA ASP A 97 19.45 -18.07 13.18
C ASP A 97 17.97 -17.62 13.23
N ASP A 98 17.07 -18.60 13.38
CA ASP A 98 15.63 -18.32 13.36
C ASP A 98 15.18 -17.45 14.55
N ASP A 99 15.81 -17.57 15.71
CA ASP A 99 15.45 -16.82 16.91
C ASP A 99 15.85 -15.34 16.77
N GLU A 100 17.01 -15.08 16.19
CA GLU A 100 17.51 -13.75 15.88
C GLU A 100 16.63 -13.05 14.84
N LEU A 101 16.30 -13.75 13.74
CA LEU A 101 15.41 -13.19 12.72
C LEU A 101 14.00 -12.95 13.28
N ALA A 102 13.47 -13.87 14.10
CA ALA A 102 12.17 -13.71 14.75
C ALA A 102 12.16 -12.45 15.64
N SER A 103 13.19 -12.28 16.48
CA SER A 103 13.36 -11.09 17.33
C SER A 103 13.46 -9.80 16.52
N PHE A 104 14.14 -9.83 15.37
CA PHE A 104 14.19 -8.69 14.46
C PHE A 104 12.80 -8.34 13.91
N VAL A 105 12.08 -9.30 13.32
CA VAL A 105 10.78 -9.01 12.69
C VAL A 105 9.69 -8.63 13.70
N GLU A 106 9.78 -9.08 14.95
CA GLU A 106 8.88 -8.62 16.02
C GLU A 106 8.97 -7.11 16.25
N GLN A 107 10.16 -6.51 16.08
CA GLN A 107 10.36 -5.08 16.25
C GLN A 107 9.66 -4.24 15.17
N ILE A 108 9.35 -4.83 14.02
CA ILE A 108 8.59 -4.21 12.93
C ILE A 108 7.13 -3.98 13.35
N LYS A 109 6.62 -4.72 14.36
CA LYS A 109 5.24 -4.70 14.90
C LYS A 109 4.16 -4.99 13.87
N HIS A 110 4.37 -6.01 13.05
CA HIS A 110 3.40 -6.49 12.08
C HIS A 110 3.45 -8.00 11.96
N ILE A 111 2.29 -8.68 12.01
CA ILE A 111 2.06 -10.15 11.97
C ILE A 111 3.39 -10.96 11.95
N PRO A 112 4.06 -11.14 13.10
CA PRO A 112 5.47 -11.55 13.15
C PRO A 112 5.75 -12.85 12.42
N ASP A 113 4.93 -13.88 12.62
CA ASP A 113 5.06 -15.18 11.94
C ASP A 113 4.98 -15.09 10.41
N GLU A 114 4.16 -14.17 9.90
CA GLU A 114 4.08 -13.94 8.46
C GLU A 114 5.31 -13.20 7.97
N MET A 115 5.73 -12.13 8.66
CA MET A 115 6.92 -11.36 8.30
C MET A 115 8.19 -12.21 8.34
N PHE A 116 8.37 -13.04 9.37
CA PHE A 116 9.48 -14.00 9.47
C PHE A 116 9.58 -14.87 8.21
N ARG A 117 8.47 -15.53 7.84
CA ARG A 117 8.43 -16.40 6.66
C ARG A 117 8.73 -15.65 5.36
N ARG A 118 8.21 -14.42 5.22
CA ARG A 118 8.48 -13.58 4.05
C ARG A 118 9.95 -13.18 3.99
N TRP A 119 10.52 -12.71 5.11
CA TRP A 119 11.91 -12.29 5.20
C TRP A 119 12.86 -13.40 4.77
N ARG A 120 12.65 -14.62 5.30
CA ARG A 120 13.48 -15.78 4.97
C ARG A 120 13.31 -16.18 3.50
N TYR A 121 12.06 -16.34 3.04
CA TYR A 121 11.77 -16.72 1.65
C TYR A 121 12.35 -15.72 0.65
N ASP A 122 12.13 -14.42 0.88
CA ASP A 122 12.59 -13.38 -0.02
C ASP A 122 14.12 -13.30 -0.03
N ALA A 123 14.76 -13.44 1.13
CA ALA A 123 16.22 -13.49 1.22
C ALA A 123 16.80 -14.68 0.45
N ASP A 124 16.16 -15.85 0.47
CA ASP A 124 16.57 -17.00 -0.36
C ASP A 124 16.43 -16.69 -1.85
N LEU A 125 15.28 -16.12 -2.27
CA LEU A 125 15.01 -15.76 -3.66
C LEU A 125 15.98 -14.71 -4.21
N PHE A 126 16.44 -13.78 -3.37
CA PHE A 126 17.45 -12.77 -3.73
C PHE A 126 18.75 -13.35 -4.30
N LYS A 127 19.06 -14.62 -4.01
CA LYS A 127 20.23 -15.31 -4.57
C LYS A 127 20.18 -15.40 -6.10
N GLU A 128 18.99 -15.51 -6.68
CA GLU A 128 18.79 -15.49 -8.15
C GLU A 128 19.13 -14.13 -8.77
N TYR A 129 19.26 -13.10 -7.93
CA TYR A 129 19.43 -11.69 -8.31
C TYR A 129 20.71 -11.09 -7.71
N ASP A 130 21.74 -11.89 -7.40
CA ASP A 130 23.01 -11.44 -6.79
C ASP A 130 22.83 -10.53 -5.56
N ASP A 131 21.81 -10.82 -4.75
CA ASP A 131 21.42 -10.06 -3.57
C ASP A 131 21.08 -8.59 -3.84
N ASN A 132 20.72 -8.25 -5.08
CA ASN A 132 20.42 -6.89 -5.51
C ASN A 132 19.10 -6.83 -6.28
N ILE A 133 18.10 -6.14 -5.72
CA ILE A 133 16.76 -6.09 -6.31
C ILE A 133 16.76 -5.42 -7.68
N THR A 134 17.72 -4.55 -7.98
CA THR A 134 17.81 -3.90 -9.30
C THR A 134 18.08 -4.90 -10.42
N ASN A 135 18.57 -6.10 -10.11
CA ASN A 135 18.76 -7.15 -11.11
C ASN A 135 17.44 -7.73 -11.63
N THR A 136 16.30 -7.47 -10.99
CA THR A 136 14.97 -7.74 -11.56
C THR A 136 14.67 -6.89 -12.80
N HIS A 137 15.37 -5.76 -12.97
CA HIS A 137 15.25 -4.85 -14.11
C HIS A 137 16.21 -5.18 -15.26
N LYS A 138 16.92 -6.31 -15.22
CA LYS A 138 17.78 -6.75 -16.36
C LYS A 138 16.98 -7.32 -17.55
N THR A 139 15.66 -7.19 -17.53
CA THR A 139 14.74 -7.64 -18.59
C THR A 139 14.63 -6.60 -19.70
N GLU A 140 14.17 -7.01 -20.88
CA GLU A 140 14.06 -6.13 -22.06
C GLU A 140 13.01 -5.02 -21.91
N ASN A 141 12.03 -5.19 -21.00
CA ASN A 141 10.99 -4.20 -20.72
C ASN A 141 10.57 -4.20 -19.25
N ILE A 142 9.91 -3.10 -18.84
CA ILE A 142 9.48 -2.88 -17.44
C ILE A 142 8.34 -3.81 -16.99
N VAL A 143 7.52 -4.30 -17.91
CA VAL A 143 6.42 -5.23 -17.59
C VAL A 143 6.98 -6.59 -17.17
N ASP A 144 8.06 -7.04 -17.82
CA ASP A 144 8.75 -8.26 -17.42
C ASP A 144 9.53 -8.06 -16.11
N ALA A 145 10.15 -6.90 -15.91
CA ALA A 145 10.75 -6.56 -14.61
C ALA A 145 9.70 -6.60 -13.48
N GLN A 146 8.48 -6.14 -13.74
CA GLN A 146 7.37 -6.23 -12.78
C GLN A 146 7.03 -7.68 -12.45
N LYS A 147 7.02 -8.58 -13.44
CA LYS A 147 6.77 -10.01 -13.21
C LYS A 147 7.88 -10.64 -12.37
N GLU A 148 9.13 -10.24 -12.57
CA GLU A 148 10.25 -10.67 -11.74
C GLU A 148 10.08 -10.22 -10.28
N VAL A 149 9.74 -8.95 -10.04
CA VAL A 149 9.45 -8.44 -8.68
C VAL A 149 8.25 -9.18 -8.05
N MET A 150 7.25 -9.59 -8.84
CA MET A 150 6.08 -10.33 -8.34
C MET A 150 6.38 -11.76 -7.86
N LYS A 151 7.59 -12.29 -8.08
CA LYS A 151 8.01 -13.59 -7.52
C LYS A 151 8.29 -13.51 -6.02
N PHE A 152 8.62 -12.32 -5.52
CA PHE A 152 8.84 -12.06 -4.10
C PHE A 152 7.52 -12.01 -3.32
N SER A 153 7.58 -12.41 -2.06
CA SER A 153 6.44 -12.47 -1.17
C SER A 153 5.92 -11.08 -0.84
N GLY A 154 4.59 -10.93 -0.86
CA GLY A 154 3.93 -9.64 -0.62
C GLY A 154 3.90 -8.69 -1.83
N PHE A 155 4.57 -9.02 -2.94
CA PHE A 155 4.51 -8.24 -4.18
C PHE A 155 3.38 -8.71 -5.11
N ALA A 156 2.18 -8.23 -4.82
CA ALA A 156 1.12 -8.22 -5.82
C ALA A 156 1.37 -7.12 -6.86
N TYR A 157 0.63 -7.17 -7.96
CA TYR A 157 0.69 -6.21 -9.08
C TYR A 157 0.88 -4.74 -8.66
N LYS A 158 0.11 -4.28 -7.66
CA LYS A 158 0.19 -2.90 -7.15
C LYS A 158 1.54 -2.56 -6.52
N GLN A 159 2.05 -3.45 -5.67
CA GLN A 159 3.25 -3.21 -4.88
C GLN A 159 4.51 -3.35 -5.74
N SER A 160 4.51 -4.28 -6.71
CA SER A 160 5.63 -4.42 -7.64
C SER A 160 5.78 -3.20 -8.54
N ALA A 161 4.66 -2.66 -9.04
CA ALA A 161 4.65 -1.42 -9.81
C ALA A 161 5.18 -0.22 -8.99
N LEU A 162 4.75 -0.13 -7.73
CA LEU A 162 5.17 0.94 -6.83
C LEU A 162 6.67 0.88 -6.50
N LEU A 163 7.22 -0.31 -6.25
CA LEU A 163 8.66 -0.48 -6.03
C LEU A 163 9.46 -0.03 -7.26
N LEU A 164 9.10 -0.51 -8.46
CA LEU A 164 9.80 -0.13 -9.69
C LEU A 164 9.76 1.38 -9.93
N TYR A 165 8.61 2.01 -9.71
CA TYR A 165 8.51 3.46 -9.75
C TYR A 165 9.44 4.14 -8.75
N TRP A 166 9.53 3.67 -7.51
CA TRP A 166 10.47 4.24 -6.54
C TRP A 166 11.93 4.07 -6.97
N LEU A 167 12.30 2.89 -7.48
CA LEU A 167 13.64 2.66 -8.01
C LEU A 167 13.96 3.64 -9.16
N GLN A 168 13.01 3.90 -10.08
CA GLN A 168 13.17 4.91 -11.13
C GLN A 168 13.25 6.33 -10.56
N LYS A 169 12.31 6.71 -9.68
CA LYS A 169 12.19 8.06 -9.11
C LYS A 169 13.45 8.52 -8.40
N TYR A 170 14.19 7.58 -7.81
CA TYR A 170 15.45 7.85 -7.14
C TYR A 170 16.69 7.57 -7.99
N ASP A 171 16.53 7.40 -9.30
CA ASP A 171 17.59 7.09 -10.26
C ASP A 171 18.44 5.85 -9.88
N ILE A 172 17.81 4.84 -9.28
CA ILE A 172 18.46 3.55 -8.96
C ILE A 172 18.45 2.62 -10.19
N ILE A 173 17.39 2.69 -10.99
CA ILE A 173 17.26 2.02 -12.29
C ILE A 173 17.05 3.05 -13.40
N GLU A 174 17.20 2.61 -14.65
CA GLU A 174 16.96 3.44 -15.82
C GLU A 174 15.49 3.89 -15.89
N SER A 175 15.27 5.09 -16.43
CA SER A 175 13.92 5.61 -16.65
C SER A 175 13.17 4.80 -17.71
N PHE A 176 11.89 4.56 -17.45
CA PHE A 176 10.92 3.93 -18.34
C PHE A 176 9.66 4.80 -18.47
N ASP A 177 8.84 4.52 -19.49
CA ASP A 177 7.52 5.15 -19.61
C ASP A 177 6.61 4.58 -18.51
N GLU A 178 6.29 5.39 -17.52
CA GLU A 178 5.45 4.99 -16.38
C GLU A 178 4.07 4.45 -16.81
N THR A 179 3.60 4.80 -18.00
CA THR A 179 2.35 4.31 -18.56
C THR A 179 2.44 2.85 -19.05
N ASP A 180 3.62 2.22 -19.03
CA ASP A 180 3.77 0.78 -19.25
C ASP A 180 3.42 -0.05 -18.00
N LEU A 181 3.37 0.58 -16.82
CA LEU A 181 2.90 -0.03 -15.58
C LEU A 181 1.48 0.44 -15.26
N ASN A 182 0.58 -0.48 -14.90
CA ASN A 182 -0.74 -0.03 -14.47
C ASN A 182 -0.65 0.72 -13.14
N ILE A 183 -1.30 1.88 -13.11
CA ILE A 183 -1.39 2.73 -11.94
C ILE A 183 -1.92 1.98 -10.71
N PRO A 184 -1.27 2.14 -9.55
CA PRO A 184 -1.77 1.66 -8.27
C PRO A 184 -3.11 2.31 -7.85
N VAL A 185 -4.24 1.73 -8.25
CA VAL A 185 -5.56 2.19 -7.78
C VAL A 185 -5.85 1.67 -6.38
N ASP A 186 -5.90 2.55 -5.40
CA ASP A 186 -6.23 2.20 -4.01
C ASP A 186 -7.50 2.89 -3.52
N VAL A 187 -7.80 2.75 -2.23
CA VAL A 187 -9.01 3.34 -1.64
C VAL A 187 -9.00 4.88 -1.68
N HIS A 188 -7.84 5.53 -1.73
CA HIS A 188 -7.71 6.97 -1.85
C HIS A 188 -8.03 7.41 -3.29
N VAL A 189 -7.42 6.75 -4.28
CA VAL A 189 -7.71 6.96 -5.71
C VAL A 189 -9.21 6.79 -5.96
N GLN A 190 -9.76 5.61 -5.63
CA GLN A 190 -11.19 5.31 -5.81
C GLN A 190 -12.11 6.38 -5.21
N ARG A 191 -11.83 6.77 -3.97
CA ARG A 191 -12.65 7.76 -3.27
C ARG A 191 -12.55 9.15 -3.89
N ILE A 192 -11.35 9.57 -4.28
CA ILE A 192 -11.15 10.89 -4.89
C ILE A 192 -11.80 10.93 -6.28
N SER A 193 -11.60 9.92 -7.11
CA SER A 193 -12.22 9.84 -8.44
C SER A 193 -13.74 9.96 -8.37
N VAL A 194 -14.38 9.23 -7.45
CA VAL A 194 -15.84 9.29 -7.26
C VAL A 194 -16.30 10.64 -6.70
N ARG A 195 -15.57 11.22 -5.75
CA ARG A 195 -15.93 12.52 -5.16
C ARG A 195 -15.76 13.69 -6.15
N ARG A 196 -14.87 13.54 -7.13
CA ARG A 196 -14.60 14.53 -8.18
C ARG A 196 -15.38 14.30 -9.47
N ASP A 197 -16.33 13.38 -9.45
CA ASP A 197 -17.14 13.02 -10.63
C ASP A 197 -16.33 12.56 -11.83
N VAL A 198 -15.08 12.15 -11.59
CA VAL A 198 -14.23 11.52 -12.61
C VAL A 198 -14.77 10.13 -12.91
N CYS A 199 -15.33 9.46 -11.91
CA CYS A 199 -16.04 8.20 -12.10
C CYS A 199 -17.41 8.25 -11.44
N ASP A 200 -18.44 7.84 -12.16
CA ASP A 200 -19.80 7.72 -11.67
C ASP A 200 -20.33 6.29 -11.91
N PHE A 201 -21.31 5.88 -11.11
CA PHE A 201 -21.99 4.61 -11.26
C PHE A 201 -23.33 4.59 -10.52
N GLU A 202 -24.26 3.78 -11.01
CA GLU A 202 -25.55 3.58 -10.35
C GLU A 202 -25.44 2.56 -9.20
N GLY A 203 -26.10 2.87 -8.08
CA GLY A 203 -26.24 1.95 -6.94
C GLY A 203 -24.95 1.77 -6.13
N LYS A 204 -24.67 0.52 -5.75
CA LYS A 204 -23.53 0.16 -4.89
C LYS A 204 -22.52 -0.66 -5.67
N THR A 205 -21.23 -0.44 -5.39
CA THR A 205 -20.14 -1.20 -5.99
C THR A 205 -19.20 -1.80 -4.95
N ARG A 206 -18.59 -2.92 -5.31
CA ARG A 206 -17.50 -3.54 -4.55
C ARG A 206 -16.18 -2.86 -4.90
N GLN A 207 -15.33 -2.69 -3.90
CA GLN A 207 -14.01 -2.07 -4.06
C GLN A 207 -13.18 -2.66 -5.21
N GLY A 208 -13.10 -4.00 -5.31
CA GLY A 208 -12.30 -4.65 -6.36
C GLY A 208 -12.83 -4.43 -7.78
N VAL A 209 -14.15 -4.25 -7.94
CA VAL A 209 -14.76 -3.98 -9.24
C VAL A 209 -14.44 -2.55 -9.69
N LEU A 210 -14.62 -1.58 -8.79
CA LEU A 210 -14.26 -0.18 -9.06
C LEU A 210 -12.76 -0.01 -9.29
N GLU A 211 -11.92 -0.71 -8.52
CA GLU A 211 -10.47 -0.72 -8.70
C GLU A 211 -10.08 -1.16 -10.12
N LYS A 212 -10.65 -2.26 -10.60
CA LYS A 212 -10.36 -2.79 -11.94
C LYS A 212 -10.81 -1.82 -13.03
N PHE A 213 -12.00 -1.23 -12.89
CA PHE A 213 -12.51 -0.23 -13.83
C PHE A 213 -11.58 0.99 -13.91
N LEU A 214 -11.32 1.64 -12.76
CA LEU A 214 -10.48 2.83 -12.71
C LEU A 214 -9.05 2.57 -13.17
N ARG A 215 -8.49 1.38 -12.90
CA ARG A 215 -7.14 1.03 -13.36
C ARG A 215 -7.06 1.08 -14.88
N ASN A 216 -8.04 0.51 -15.57
CA ASN A 216 -8.08 0.50 -17.03
C ASN A 216 -8.30 1.91 -17.60
N GLU A 217 -9.23 2.68 -17.02
CA GLU A 217 -9.53 4.03 -17.52
C GLU A 217 -8.40 5.01 -17.26
N TYR A 218 -7.79 5.00 -16.07
CA TYR A 218 -6.61 5.82 -15.82
C TYR A 218 -5.42 5.39 -16.68
N GLN A 219 -5.24 4.09 -16.92
CA GLN A 219 -4.19 3.61 -17.82
C GLN A 219 -4.35 4.15 -19.25
N ARG A 220 -5.58 4.19 -19.78
CA ARG A 220 -5.88 4.84 -21.05
C ARG A 220 -5.62 6.34 -20.97
N PHE A 221 -6.20 7.01 -19.97
CA PHE A 221 -6.10 8.44 -19.77
C PHE A 221 -4.65 8.94 -19.73
N PHE A 222 -3.75 8.28 -18.96
CA PHE A 222 -2.35 8.72 -18.88
C PHE A 222 -1.55 8.44 -20.15
N LYS A 223 -1.93 7.44 -20.96
CA LYS A 223 -1.32 7.23 -22.28
C LYS A 223 -1.64 8.37 -23.24
N GLU A 224 -2.81 8.97 -23.10
CA GLU A 224 -3.30 10.09 -23.92
C GLU A 224 -2.83 11.45 -23.37
N ASN A 225 -2.52 11.55 -22.08
CA ASN A 225 -2.16 12.79 -21.37
C ASN A 225 -0.80 12.67 -20.68
N LYS A 226 0.27 12.59 -21.49
CA LYS A 226 1.64 12.32 -21.04
C LYS A 226 2.28 13.43 -20.20
N GLU A 227 1.64 14.59 -20.07
CA GLU A 227 2.09 15.66 -19.16
C GLU A 227 1.90 15.32 -17.67
N PHE A 228 1.10 14.28 -17.36
CA PHE A 228 0.88 13.82 -15.99
C PHE A 228 1.56 12.47 -15.75
N SER A 229 2.40 12.39 -14.72
CA SER A 229 2.91 11.10 -14.23
C SER A 229 1.79 10.33 -13.52
N PRO A 230 1.52 9.05 -13.90
CA PRO A 230 0.55 8.21 -13.20
C PRO A 230 0.88 8.04 -11.71
N PHE A 231 2.15 7.83 -11.38
CA PHE A 231 2.57 7.54 -10.01
C PHE A 231 2.69 8.79 -9.15
N GLU A 232 3.12 9.93 -9.71
CA GLU A 232 3.05 11.21 -8.98
C GLU A 232 1.60 11.58 -8.69
N THR A 233 0.71 11.44 -9.67
CA THR A 233 -0.73 11.69 -9.49
C THR A 233 -1.31 10.76 -8.42
N GLN A 234 -0.93 9.47 -8.43
CA GLN A 234 -1.33 8.52 -7.39
C GLN A 234 -0.80 8.92 -6.00
N GLY A 235 0.46 9.36 -5.90
CA GLY A 235 1.06 9.87 -4.68
C GLY A 235 0.35 11.11 -4.14
N GLN A 236 0.03 12.07 -5.02
CA GLN A 236 -0.75 13.27 -4.68
C GLN A 236 -2.14 12.89 -4.15
N MET A 237 -2.83 11.95 -4.81
CA MET A 237 -4.12 11.43 -4.34
C MET A 237 -3.99 10.70 -2.99
N TRP A 238 -2.91 9.96 -2.78
CA TRP A 238 -2.65 9.31 -1.50
C TRP A 238 -2.49 10.34 -0.38
N VAL A 239 -1.63 11.35 -0.57
CA VAL A 239 -1.42 12.44 0.41
C VAL A 239 -2.72 13.19 0.68
N LEU A 240 -3.44 13.59 -0.37
CA LEU A 240 -4.72 14.28 -0.21
C LEU A 240 -5.72 13.39 0.53
N GLY A 241 -5.77 12.11 0.18
CA GLY A 241 -6.68 11.13 0.75
C GLY A 241 -6.38 10.77 2.21
N SER A 242 -5.12 10.78 2.63
CA SER A 242 -4.69 10.48 4.00
C SER A 242 -4.82 11.71 4.91
N GLN A 243 -4.61 12.92 4.38
CA GLN A 243 -4.57 14.14 5.18
C GLN A 243 -5.88 14.92 5.20
N SER A 244 -6.57 15.05 4.05
CA SER A 244 -7.70 15.97 3.89
C SER A 244 -9.00 15.27 3.51
N CYS A 245 -8.96 14.37 2.54
CA CYS A 245 -10.11 13.63 2.05
C CYS A 245 -10.29 12.30 2.82
N VAL A 246 -10.29 12.35 4.16
CA VAL A 246 -10.43 11.16 5.01
C VAL A 246 -11.89 10.73 5.17
N LYS A 247 -12.11 9.44 5.43
CA LYS A 247 -13.46 8.83 5.56
C LYS A 247 -14.29 9.57 6.63
N ASN A 248 -15.56 9.84 6.33
CA ASN A 248 -16.55 10.42 7.26
C ASN A 248 -16.18 11.80 7.87
N THR A 249 -15.34 12.59 7.22
CA THR A 249 -15.05 13.96 7.66
C THR A 249 -15.70 14.99 6.75
N LYS A 250 -16.14 16.10 7.34
CA LYS A 250 -16.40 17.33 6.58
C LYS A 250 -15.11 17.70 5.85
N CYS A 251 -15.24 18.20 4.62
CA CYS A 251 -14.11 18.67 3.82
C CYS A 251 -13.22 19.54 4.72
N LYS A 252 -11.96 19.12 4.93
CA LYS A 252 -11.04 19.88 5.76
C LYS A 252 -10.64 21.16 5.02
N LYS A 253 -10.31 22.20 5.79
CA LYS A 253 -9.88 23.50 5.23
C LYS A 253 -8.63 23.42 4.33
N ASN A 254 -7.90 22.31 4.38
CA ASN A 254 -6.69 22.06 3.58
C ASN A 254 -6.97 21.20 2.34
N CYS A 255 -8.22 20.97 1.93
CA CYS A 255 -8.51 20.37 0.63
C CYS A 255 -8.04 21.30 -0.50
N VAL A 256 -7.39 20.74 -1.51
CA VAL A 256 -6.82 21.51 -2.63
C VAL A 256 -7.81 21.79 -3.76
N PHE A 257 -8.94 21.08 -3.78
CA PHE A 257 -9.97 21.28 -4.78
C PHE A 257 -10.87 22.47 -4.42
N GLU A 258 -11.03 23.39 -5.36
CA GLU A 258 -11.84 24.61 -5.20
C GLU A 258 -13.34 24.34 -5.32
N LYS A 259 -13.73 23.43 -6.23
CA LYS A 259 -15.14 23.08 -6.48
C LYS A 259 -15.67 22.09 -5.43
N PRO A 260 -16.93 22.23 -5.00
CA PRO A 260 -17.57 21.26 -4.12
C PRO A 260 -17.59 19.86 -4.75
N CYS A 261 -17.39 18.84 -3.90
CA CYS A 261 -17.33 17.43 -4.27
C CYS A 261 -18.62 16.69 -3.86
N LYS A 262 -19.00 15.63 -4.59
CA LYS A 262 -20.08 14.71 -4.14
C LYS A 262 -19.68 14.06 -2.82
N ARG A 263 -20.52 14.14 -1.78
CA ARG A 263 -20.17 13.66 -0.42
C ARG A 263 -20.63 12.24 -0.11
N ASP A 264 -21.63 11.73 -0.82
CA ASP A 264 -22.48 10.65 -0.31
C ASP A 264 -22.34 9.28 -1.01
N LEU A 265 -21.37 9.11 -1.91
CA LEU A 265 -21.12 7.82 -2.56
C LEU A 265 -20.21 6.93 -1.70
N TYR A 266 -20.73 5.75 -1.31
CA TYR A 266 -20.05 4.78 -0.46
C TYR A 266 -19.61 3.56 -1.26
N VAL A 267 -18.32 3.23 -1.19
CA VAL A 267 -17.77 1.96 -1.71
C VAL A 267 -17.74 0.93 -0.57
N GLU A 268 -18.45 -0.18 -0.75
CA GLU A 268 -18.45 -1.27 0.24
C GLU A 268 -17.10 -2.01 0.20
N ARG A 269 -16.42 -2.08 1.35
CA ARG A 269 -15.25 -2.94 1.53
C ARG A 269 -15.73 -4.38 1.68
N GLU A 270 -15.15 -5.30 0.91
CA GLU A 270 -15.34 -6.73 1.18
C GLU A 270 -14.70 -7.07 2.54
N ALA A 271 -15.45 -7.73 3.42
CA ALA A 271 -14.88 -8.41 4.57
C ALA A 271 -14.08 -9.61 4.06
N ARG A 272 -12.76 -9.62 4.28
CA ARG A 272 -11.94 -10.79 3.97
C ARG A 272 -12.17 -11.84 5.05
N ASN A 273 -12.98 -12.84 4.75
CA ASN A 273 -13.02 -14.08 5.54
C ASN A 273 -11.72 -14.84 5.26
N LEU A 274 -10.73 -14.71 6.15
CA LEU A 274 -9.58 -15.60 6.19
C LEU A 274 -10.02 -16.92 6.83
N GLN A 275 -10.47 -17.88 6.04
CA GLN A 275 -10.60 -19.26 6.51
C GLN A 275 -9.21 -19.91 6.56
N LYS A 276 -8.64 -20.03 7.75
CA LYS A 276 -7.63 -21.04 8.05
C LYS A 276 -8.20 -21.95 9.15
N ASN A 277 -8.31 -23.25 8.85
CA ASN A 277 -8.54 -24.34 9.81
C ASN A 277 -9.80 -24.24 10.69
N GLY A 278 -10.98 -24.01 10.10
CA GLY A 278 -12.26 -24.24 10.81
C GLY A 278 -12.54 -23.35 12.01
N GLN A 279 -11.71 -22.33 12.28
CA GLN A 279 -11.99 -21.28 13.24
C GLN A 279 -12.42 -20.02 12.50
N GLU A 280 -13.68 -19.62 12.69
CA GLU A 280 -14.16 -18.31 12.28
C GLU A 280 -13.39 -17.23 13.07
N TYR A 281 -12.38 -16.64 12.46
CA TYR A 281 -11.85 -15.38 12.93
C TYR A 281 -12.83 -14.27 12.54
N HIS A 282 -13.65 -13.83 13.50
CA HIS A 282 -14.28 -12.52 13.44
C HIS A 282 -13.18 -11.45 13.57
N GLY A 283 -12.41 -11.23 12.51
CA GLY A 283 -11.62 -10.01 12.37
C GLY A 283 -12.61 -8.85 12.42
N ALA A 284 -12.51 -8.02 13.46
CA ALA A 284 -13.40 -6.89 13.71
C ALA A 284 -13.39 -5.90 12.53
N SER A 285 -14.22 -6.18 11.55
CA SER A 285 -14.57 -5.31 10.44
C SER A 285 -16.07 -5.38 10.15
N GLY A 286 -16.86 -5.67 11.17
CA GLY A 286 -18.29 -5.40 11.13
C GLY A 286 -18.54 -4.04 11.72
N ILE A 287 -18.83 -3.03 10.89
CA ILE A 287 -19.88 -2.09 11.28
C ILE A 287 -20.68 -1.64 10.04
N CYS A 288 -21.85 -2.27 9.88
CA CYS A 288 -22.97 -1.72 9.13
C CYS A 288 -23.49 -0.47 9.85
N TRP A 289 -23.80 0.60 9.12
CA TRP A 289 -24.75 1.59 9.60
C TRP A 289 -25.74 1.88 8.48
N VAL A 290 -26.98 1.50 8.73
CA VAL A 290 -28.17 2.11 8.13
C VAL A 290 -28.79 2.93 9.27
N ASP A 291 -29.08 4.18 8.97
CA ASP A 291 -29.87 5.15 9.74
C ASP A 291 -29.44 5.49 11.18
N GLY A 292 -28.77 6.65 11.29
CA GLY A 292 -29.32 7.74 12.09
C GLY A 292 -29.56 7.54 13.60
N ASN A 293 -28.76 6.77 14.34
CA ASN A 293 -28.67 6.92 15.80
C ASN A 293 -27.30 6.50 16.39
N ARG A 294 -26.92 7.20 17.46
CA ARG A 294 -25.55 7.33 18.06
C ARG A 294 -24.77 6.02 18.23
N PRO A 295 -23.42 6.05 18.19
CA PRO A 295 -22.58 4.86 18.38
C PRO A 295 -22.66 4.31 19.82
N TYR A 296 -22.93 3.02 19.91
CA TYR A 296 -22.80 2.20 21.13
C TYR A 296 -21.31 2.02 21.46
N ARG A 297 -20.89 2.42 22.68
CA ARG A 297 -19.56 2.13 23.23
C ARG A 297 -19.65 0.90 24.13
N PRO A 298 -18.98 -0.23 23.84
CA PRO A 298 -18.84 -1.30 24.81
C PRO A 298 -17.86 -0.86 25.91
N ARG A 299 -18.30 -0.94 27.18
CA ARG A 299 -17.45 -0.79 28.37
C ARG A 299 -16.58 -2.03 28.52
N ASN A 300 -15.29 -1.82 28.73
CA ASN A 300 -14.30 -2.67 29.42
C ASN A 300 -14.69 -4.14 29.64
N MET A 301 -14.11 -5.06 28.85
CA MET A 301 -13.93 -6.45 29.29
C MET A 301 -12.45 -6.70 29.57
N LYS A 302 -12.13 -6.83 30.87
CA LYS A 302 -10.91 -7.44 31.37
C LYS A 302 -11.01 -8.94 31.11
N HIS A 303 -10.10 -9.51 30.33
CA HIS A 303 -9.95 -10.97 30.28
C HIS A 303 -9.29 -11.45 31.57
N LYS A 304 -10.05 -12.21 32.37
CA LYS A 304 -9.52 -13.18 33.33
C LYS A 304 -9.23 -14.46 32.55
N LEU A 305 -8.00 -14.94 32.64
CA LEU A 305 -7.64 -16.33 32.36
C LEU A 305 -8.33 -17.22 33.41
N ALA A 306 -8.93 -18.31 32.96
CA ALA A 306 -9.27 -19.43 33.81
C ALA A 306 -9.13 -20.72 33.00
N ASP A 307 -8.31 -21.62 33.55
CA ASP A 307 -8.09 -23.00 33.15
C ASP A 307 -9.41 -23.75 32.95
N ASN A 308 -9.40 -24.68 32.00
CA ASN A 308 -10.09 -25.95 32.17
C ASN A 308 -9.45 -27.04 31.31
N GLN A 309 -8.63 -27.85 32.00
CA GLN A 309 -8.36 -29.25 31.68
C GLN A 309 -9.70 -30.00 31.53
N GLN A 310 -9.91 -30.66 30.38
CA GLN A 310 -10.69 -31.89 30.36
C GLN A 310 -10.25 -32.82 29.21
N LYS A 311 -9.54 -33.87 29.66
CA LYS A 311 -9.40 -35.23 29.13
C LYS A 311 -10.07 -35.54 27.79
N LEU A 312 -9.26 -35.92 26.80
CA LEU A 312 -9.67 -36.77 25.69
C LEU A 312 -9.18 -38.19 26.00
N ASP A 313 -10.12 -39.07 26.33
CA ASP A 313 -9.89 -40.52 26.40
C ASP A 313 -9.88 -41.10 24.99
N PHE A 314 -8.84 -41.87 24.70
CA PHE A 314 -8.74 -42.75 23.54
C PHE A 314 -9.45 -44.06 23.84
N SER A 315 -10.36 -44.50 22.98
CA SER A 315 -10.71 -45.91 22.85
C SER A 315 -10.91 -46.26 21.37
N CYS A 316 -10.02 -47.12 20.88
CA CYS A 316 -10.12 -47.86 19.64
C CYS A 316 -10.72 -49.24 19.96
N GLU A 317 -11.51 -49.83 19.04
CA GLU A 317 -12.08 -51.20 18.92
C GLU A 317 -13.51 -51.08 18.35
N CYS A 318 -13.94 -51.66 17.23
CA CYS A 318 -13.40 -52.60 16.25
C CYS A 318 -13.96 -52.26 14.85
#